data_AF-U1NXV7-F1
#
_entry.id   AF-U1NXV7-F1
#
_cell.length_a   1.000
_cell.length_b   1.000
_cell.length_c   1.000
_cell.angle_alpha   90.00
_cell.angle_beta   90.00
_cell.angle_gamma   90.00
#
_symmetry.space_group_name_H-M   'P 1'
#
loop_
_entity.id
_entity.type
_entity.pdbx_description
1 polymer ?
#
loop_
_entity_poly.entity_id
_entity_poly.type
_entity_poly.pdbx_seq_one_letter_code
_entity_poly.pdbx_strand_id
1 'polypeptide(L)'
;MPSKRELIGNTPPSDYPWSALQWDRITAFVGGLVALVGLLYLHPMIDSQLPVWAERILPAIPVGLIWYGLTTWRWQTILKATAGMTAGNLIAVYVL
;
A
#
# COMPACT_ATOMS: atom_id res chain seq x y z
N MET A 1 55.30 -4.47 13.46
CA MET A 1 54.10 -4.08 14.20
C MET A 1 52.94 -4.08 13.23
N PRO A 2 51.88 -4.87 13.48
CA PRO A 2 50.73 -4.92 12.59
C PRO A 2 50.05 -3.55 12.57
N SER A 3 49.58 -3.12 11.40
CA SER A 3 48.97 -1.80 11.27
C SER A 3 47.64 -1.78 12.05
N LYS A 4 47.21 -0.61 12.56
CA LYS A 4 45.95 -0.47 13.33
C LYS A 4 44.72 -1.08 12.62
N ARG A 5 44.78 -1.29 11.30
CA ARG A 5 43.72 -1.91 10.49
C ARG A 5 43.61 -3.43 10.64
N GLU A 6 44.64 -4.12 11.14
CA GLU A 6 44.59 -5.56 11.41
C GLU A 6 44.05 -5.87 12.82
N LEU A 7 44.15 -4.92 13.77
CA LEU A 7 43.59 -5.06 15.12
C LEU A 7 42.09 -4.78 15.20
N ILE A 8 41.56 -3.99 14.28
CA ILE A 8 40.13 -3.73 14.14
C ILE A 8 39.63 -4.76 13.13
N GLY A 9 39.57 -6.01 13.59
CA GLY A 9 39.15 -7.13 12.77
C GLY A 9 37.87 -6.79 12.01
N ASN A 10 37.89 -7.08 10.70
CA ASN A 10 36.76 -7.22 9.80
C ASN A 10 35.41 -6.87 10.44
N THR A 11 35.13 -5.57 10.60
CA THR A 11 33.79 -5.14 10.91
C THR A 11 32.95 -5.58 9.70
N PRO A 12 31.97 -6.48 9.87
CA PRO A 12 31.12 -6.86 8.76
C PRO A 12 30.48 -5.57 8.22
N PRO A 13 30.36 -5.41 6.88
CA PRO A 13 29.72 -4.22 6.34
C PRO A 13 28.31 -4.15 6.91
N SER A 14 28.08 -3.17 7.79
CA SER A 14 26.78 -2.88 8.41
C SER A 14 25.78 -2.29 7.41
N ASP A 15 26.21 -2.09 6.16
CA ASP A 15 25.38 -1.66 5.06
C ASP A 15 24.57 -2.83 4.52
N TYR A 16 23.59 -3.28 5.30
CA TYR A 16 22.42 -3.87 4.67
C TYR A 16 21.87 -2.78 3.73
N PRO A 17 21.74 -3.02 2.41
CA PRO A 17 21.34 -1.99 1.49
C PRO A 17 19.85 -1.70 1.69
N TRP A 18 19.53 -0.89 2.70
CA TRP A 18 18.19 -0.44 3.00
C TRP A 18 17.57 0.32 1.81
N SER A 19 18.41 0.83 0.90
CA SER A 19 18.01 1.41 -0.38
C SER A 19 17.55 0.38 -1.42
N ALA A 20 17.95 -0.89 -1.31
CA ALA A 20 17.47 -1.97 -2.16
C ALA A 20 16.07 -2.46 -1.74
N LEU A 21 15.66 -2.19 -0.50
CA LEU A 21 14.30 -2.42 -0.04
C LEU A 21 13.38 -1.36 -0.67
N GLN A 22 12.35 -1.83 -1.38
CA GLN A 22 11.34 -0.98 -1.99
C GLN A 22 10.38 -0.44 -0.91
N TRP A 23 10.89 0.46 -0.07
CA TRP A 23 10.16 1.01 1.08
C TRP A 23 8.80 1.60 0.69
N ASP A 24 8.70 2.24 -0.47
CA ASP A 24 7.43 2.77 -0.99
C ASP A 24 6.36 1.67 -1.13
N ARG A 25 6.77 0.47 -1.55
CA ARG A 25 5.85 -0.67 -1.70
C ARG A 25 5.53 -1.33 -0.38
N ILE A 26 6.52 -1.48 0.49
CA ILE A 26 6.33 -2.07 1.82
C ILE A 26 5.38 -1.18 2.64
N THR A 27 5.62 0.12 2.66
CA THR A 27 4.78 1.09 3.36
C THR A 27 3.38 1.17 2.75
N ALA A 28 3.25 1.11 1.42
CA ALA A 28 1.93 1.02 0.78
C ALA A 28 1.19 -0.27 1.15
N PHE A 29 1.86 -1.42 1.15
CA PHE A 29 1.24 -2.69 1.53
C PHE A 29 0.74 -2.66 2.98
N VAL A 30 1.62 -2.28 3.92
CA VAL A 30 1.28 -2.19 5.35
C VAL A 30 0.19 -1.15 5.58
N GLY A 31 0.32 0.04 4.99
CA GLY A 31 -0.70 1.09 5.07
C GLY A 31 -2.04 0.66 4.49
N GLY A 32 -2.04 -0.07 3.38
CA GLY A 32 -3.24 -0.64 2.77
C GLY A 32 -3.91 -1.68 3.67
N LEU A 33 -3.15 -2.55 4.33
CA LEU A 33 -3.70 -3.51 5.31
C LEU A 33 -4.31 -2.79 6.52
N VAL A 34 -3.60 -1.81 7.10
CA VAL A 34 -4.10 -1.03 8.23
C VAL A 34 -5.38 -0.27 7.85
N ALA A 35 -5.40 0.35 6.68
CA ALA A 35 -6.58 1.05 6.17
C ALA A 35 -7.74 0.08 5.91
N LEU A 36 -7.49 -1.11 5.38
CA LEU A 36 -8.52 -2.13 5.17
C LEU A 36 -9.12 -2.60 6.50
N VAL A 37 -8.28 -2.95 7.46
CA VAL A 37 -8.72 -3.39 8.80
C VAL A 37 -9.50 -2.28 9.50
N GLY A 38 -8.99 -1.05 9.46
CA GLY A 38 -9.68 0.11 10.03
C GLY A 38 -11.03 0.37 9.37
N LEU A 39 -11.10 0.28 8.04
CA LEU A 39 -12.34 0.43 7.29
C LEU A 39 -13.36 -0.65 7.69
N LEU A 40 -12.96 -1.93 7.73
CA LEU A 40 -13.85 -3.03 8.12
C LEU A 40 -14.31 -2.93 9.58
N TYR A 41 -13.43 -2.49 10.47
CA TYR A 41 -13.75 -2.30 11.88
C TYR A 41 -14.75 -1.16 12.10
N LEU A 42 -14.57 -0.05 11.38
CA LEU A 42 -15.44 1.13 11.49
C LEU A 42 -16.73 1.00 10.67
N HIS A 43 -16.73 0.19 9.62
CA HIS A 43 -17.86 0.04 8.69
C HIS A 43 -19.23 -0.11 9.39
N PRO A 44 -19.43 -1.03 10.36
CA PRO A 44 -20.73 -1.16 11.03
C PRO A 44 -21.16 0.06 11.85
N MET A 45 -20.23 0.98 12.17
CA MET A 45 -20.55 2.22 12.89
C MET A 45 -20.89 3.38 11.94
N ILE A 46 -20.43 3.32 10.69
CA ILE A 46 -20.49 4.46 9.76
C ILE A 46 -21.33 4.18 8.50
N ASP A 47 -21.78 2.94 8.25
CA ASP A 47 -22.48 2.59 6.99
C ASP A 47 -23.71 3.48 6.73
N SER A 48 -24.57 3.64 7.72
CA SER A 48 -25.79 4.44 7.66
C SER A 48 -25.55 5.95 7.51
N GLN A 49 -24.30 6.39 7.68
CA GLN A 49 -23.89 7.79 7.55
C GLN A 49 -23.14 8.05 6.25
N LEU A 50 -22.70 7.02 5.53
CA LEU A 50 -21.98 7.16 4.28
C LEU A 50 -22.96 7.28 3.11
N PRO A 51 -22.77 8.27 2.22
CA PRO A 51 -23.51 8.27 0.97
C PRO A 51 -23.07 7.06 0.13
N VAL A 52 -24.00 6.52 -0.67
CA VAL A 52 -23.81 5.29 -1.47
C VAL A 52 -22.52 5.29 -2.29
N TRP A 53 -22.13 6.44 -2.86
CA TRP A 53 -20.88 6.55 -3.61
C TRP A 53 -19.64 6.34 -2.73
N ALA A 54 -19.66 6.80 -1.48
CA ALA A 54 -18.54 6.72 -0.56
C ALA A 54 -18.28 5.26 -0.16
N GLU A 55 -19.33 4.49 0.14
CA GLU A 55 -19.22 3.04 0.42
C GLU A 55 -18.52 2.27 -0.70
N ARG A 56 -18.67 2.70 -1.95
CA ARG A 56 -18.07 2.05 -3.12
C ARG A 56 -16.65 2.53 -3.43
N ILE A 57 -16.35 3.80 -3.17
CA ILE A 57 -15.03 4.38 -3.45
C ILE A 57 -14.03 4.12 -2.33
N LEU A 58 -14.44 4.23 -1.06
CA LEU A 58 -13.53 4.10 0.09
C LEU A 58 -12.74 2.78 0.10
N PRO A 59 -13.34 1.61 -0.19
CA PRO A 59 -12.60 0.36 -0.25
C PRO A 59 -11.54 0.29 -1.36
N ALA A 60 -11.64 1.12 -2.40
CA ALA A 60 -10.67 1.13 -3.50
C ALA A 60 -9.29 1.62 -3.04
N ILE A 61 -9.22 2.47 -2.02
CA ILE A 61 -7.96 3.02 -1.49
C ILE A 61 -7.07 1.91 -0.90
N PRO A 62 -7.51 1.13 0.11
CA PRO A 62 -6.69 0.05 0.65
C PRO A 62 -6.39 -1.02 -0.41
N VAL A 63 -7.34 -1.33 -1.29
CA VAL A 63 -7.12 -2.30 -2.39
C VAL A 63 -6.00 -1.84 -3.32
N GLY A 64 -6.02 -0.58 -3.76
CA GLY A 64 -4.99 -0.01 -4.63
C GLY A 64 -3.61 0.01 -3.96
N LEU A 65 -3.54 0.34 -2.67
CA LEU A 65 -2.30 0.35 -1.89
C LEU A 65 -1.70 -1.06 -1.74
N ILE A 66 -2.54 -2.05 -1.40
CA ILE A 66 -2.13 -3.46 -1.32
C ILE A 66 -1.65 -3.95 -2.68
N TRP A 67 -2.37 -3.64 -3.76
CA TRP A 67 -2.01 -4.04 -5.12
C TRP A 67 -0.69 -3.41 -5.58
N TYR A 68 -0.46 -2.13 -5.27
CA TYR A 68 0.82 -1.48 -5.54
C TYR A 68 1.97 -2.14 -4.76
N GLY A 69 1.74 -2.50 -3.49
CA GLY A 69 2.72 -3.19 -2.67
C GLY A 69 3.12 -4.57 -3.18
N LEU A 70 2.18 -5.31 -3.78
CA LEU A 70 2.37 -6.68 -4.26
C LEU A 70 2.90 -6.81 -5.69
N THR A 71 2.94 -5.73 -6.46
CA THR A 71 3.32 -5.78 -7.88
C THR A 71 4.62 -5.04 -8.15
N THR A 72 5.17 -5.21 -9.35
CA THR A 72 6.26 -4.37 -9.88
C THR A 72 5.76 -3.21 -10.73
N TRP A 73 4.44 -3.06 -10.86
CA TRP A 73 3.83 -2.03 -11.69
C TRP A 73 4.12 -0.63 -11.13
N ARG A 74 4.16 0.36 -12.03
CA ARG A 74 4.28 1.77 -11.64
C ARG A 74 3.01 2.22 -10.92
N TRP A 75 3.15 3.13 -9.96
CA TRP A 75 2.02 3.63 -9.17
C TRP A 75 0.94 4.28 -10.06
N GLN A 76 1.32 4.95 -11.16
CA GLN A 76 0.36 5.52 -12.10
C GLN A 76 -0.51 4.45 -12.77
N THR A 77 0.06 3.28 -13.06
CA THR A 77 -0.67 2.16 -13.67
C THR A 77 -1.69 1.60 -12.68
N ILE A 78 -1.28 1.39 -11.42
CA ILE A 78 -2.17 0.91 -10.37
C ILE A 78 -3.31 1.91 -10.11
N LEU A 79 -3.01 3.20 -10.04
CA LEU A 79 -4.05 4.23 -9.86
C LEU A 79 -5.06 4.24 -11.00
N LYS A 80 -4.60 4.18 -12.26
CA LYS A 80 -5.50 4.12 -13.41
C LYS A 80 -6.39 2.88 -13.38
N ALA A 81 -5.81 1.71 -13.06
CA ALA A 81 -6.57 0.47 -12.94
C ALA A 81 -7.60 0.53 -11.81
N THR A 82 -7.19 1.01 -10.63
CA THR A 82 -8.05 1.15 -9.44
C THR A 82 -9.19 2.14 -9.70
N ALA A 83 -8.88 3.30 -10.30
CA ALA A 83 -9.88 4.29 -10.70
C ALA A 83 -10.85 3.72 -11.73
N GLY A 84 -10.37 2.98 -12.73
CA GLY A 84 -11.20 2.32 -13.73
C GLY A 84 -12.16 1.30 -13.12
N MET A 85 -11.68 0.43 -12.22
CA MET A 85 -12.53 -0.53 -11.49
C MET A 85 -13.60 0.18 -10.66
N THR A 86 -13.21 1.26 -9.96
CA THR A 86 -14.13 2.04 -9.12
C THR A 86 -15.20 2.73 -9.96
N ALA A 87 -14.82 3.36 -11.07
CA ALA A 87 -15.75 4.00 -11.99
C ALA A 87 -16.72 2.97 -12.61
N GLY A 88 -16.22 1.80 -13.01
CA GLY A 88 -17.07 0.72 -13.52
C GLY A 88 -18.10 0.24 -12.49
N ASN A 89 -17.68 0.07 -11.23
CA ASN A 89 -18.59 -0.30 -10.14
C ASN A 89 -19.65 0.77 -9.87
N LEU A 90 -19.29 2.06 -9.90
CA LEU A 90 -20.26 3.14 -9.72
C LEU A 90 -21.28 3.16 -10.87
N ILE A 91 -20.84 3.03 -12.12
CA ILE A 91 -21.74 3.00 -13.28
C ILE A 91 -22.72 1.82 -13.15
N ALA A 92 -22.24 0.65 -12.74
CA ALA A 92 -23.11 -0.52 -12.54
C ALA A 92 -24.24 -0.23 -11.53
N VAL A 93 -23.97 0.50 -10.45
CA VAL A 93 -24.98 0.83 -9.42
C VAL A 93 -26.01 1.86 -9.90
N TYR A 94 -25.64 2.79 -10.78
CA TYR A 94 -26.55 3.83 -11.26
C TYR A 94 -27.32 3.46 -12.53
N VAL A 95 -26.91 2.39 -13.22
CA VAL A 95 -27.51 1.95 -14.49
C VAL A 95 -28.32 0.67 -14.35
N LEU A 96 -28.04 -0.19 -13.35
CA LEU A 96 -28.83 -1.38 -12.99
C LEU A 96 -29.79 -1.10 -11.84
#